data_AF-R6VSF9-F1
#
_entry.id   AF-R6VSF9-F1
#
_cell.length_a   1.000
_cell.length_b   1.000
_cell.length_c   1.000
_cell.angle_alpha   90.00
_cell.angle_beta   90.00
_cell.angle_gamma   90.00
#
_symmetry.space_group_name_H-M   'P 1'
#
loop_
_entity.id
_entity.type
_entity.pdbx_description
1 polymer ?
#
loop_
_entity_poly.entity_id
_entity_poly.type
_entity_poly.pdbx_seq_one_letter_code
_entity_poly.pdbx_strand_id
1 'polypeptide(L)' 'MIRELQKSDIDQVADIWLDTNLKAHYFISAQYWKNNFELVKEMLSQAEVYVYENDTRIYRFKRRIY' A
#
# COMPACT_ATOMS: atom_id res chain seq x y z
N MET A 1 -1.86 -15.34 6.79
CA MET A 1 -3.31 -15.35 6.55
C MET A 1 -3.73 -14.18 5.67
N ILE A 2 -4.78 -14.34 4.85
CA ILE A 2 -5.38 -13.22 4.10
C ILE A 2 -6.53 -12.65 4.94
N ARG A 3 -6.58 -11.33 5.09
CA ARG A 3 -7.66 -10.61 5.78
C ARG A 3 -7.87 -9.21 5.19
N GLU A 4 -8.97 -8.58 5.53
CA GLU A 4 -9.19 -7.16 5.20
C GLU A 4 -8.19 -6.26 5.94
N LEU A 5 -7.82 -5.16 5.27
CA LEU A 5 -6.98 -4.10 5.81
C LEU A 5 -7.62 -3.48 7.06
N GLN A 6 -6.85 -3.36 8.13
CA GLN A 6 -7.23 -2.66 9.35
C GLN A 6 -6.56 -1.29 9.43
N LYS A 7 -7.08 -0.38 10.26
CA LYS A 7 -6.48 0.95 10.42
C LYS A 7 -5.02 0.92 10.87
N SER A 8 -4.65 -0.04 11.71
CA SER A 8 -3.26 -0.24 12.16
C SER A 8 -2.29 -0.65 11.05
N ASP A 9 -2.80 -1.14 9.93
CA ASP A 9 -2.00 -1.65 8.81
C ASP A 9 -1.66 -0.56 7.77
N ILE A 10 -2.38 0.57 7.80
CA ILE A 10 -2.37 1.58 6.73
C ILE A 10 -0.94 2.09 6.48
N ASP A 11 -0.20 2.38 7.54
CA ASP A 11 1.18 2.87 7.43
C ASP A 11 2.08 1.84 6.73
N GLN A 12 2.01 0.58 7.17
CA GLN A 12 2.81 -0.50 6.60
C GLN A 12 2.43 -0.79 5.14
N VAL A 13 1.15 -0.72 4.79
CA VAL A 13 0.69 -0.93 3.41
C VAL A 13 1.06 0.24 2.51
N ALA A 14 0.97 1.48 2.99
CA ALA A 14 1.42 2.66 2.26
C ALA A 14 2.92 2.61 1.98
N ASP A 15 3.74 2.19 2.95
CA ASP A 15 5.18 2.00 2.76
C ASP A 15 5.49 0.93 1.71
N ILE A 16 4.80 -0.22 1.76
CA ILE A 16 4.93 -1.28 0.75
C ILE A 16 4.54 -0.74 -0.63
N TRP A 17 3.46 0.03 -0.72
CA TRP A 17 3.04 0.67 -1.96
C TRP A 17 4.14 1.58 -2.51
N LEU A 18 4.71 2.47 -1.68
CA LEU A 18 5.75 3.40 -2.13
C LEU A 18 7.01 2.67 -2.60
N ASP A 19 7.53 1.75 -1.78
CA ASP A 19 8.72 0.96 -2.11
C ASP A 19 8.53 0.13 -3.39
N THR A 20 7.38 -0.54 -3.52
CA THR A 20 7.08 -1.37 -4.69
C THR A 20 6.94 -0.52 -5.95
N ASN A 21 6.28 0.65 -5.89
CA ASN A 21 6.13 1.52 -7.06
C ASN A 21 7.46 2.18 -7.46
N LEU A 22 8.29 2.59 -6.51
CA LEU A 22 9.64 3.11 -6.80
C LEU A 22 10.50 2.07 -7.54
N LYS A 23 10.38 0.79 -7.19
CA LYS A 23 11.11 -0.32 -7.83
C LYS A 23 10.52 -0.69 -9.20
N ALA A 24 9.21 -0.91 -9.27
CA ALA A 24 8.53 -1.37 -10.48
C ALA A 24 8.46 -0.28 -11.57
N HIS A 25 8.40 0.99 -11.16
CA HIS A 25 8.26 2.14 -12.04
C HIS A 25 9.43 3.10 -11.91
N TYR A 26 10.65 2.57 -11.89
CA TYR A 26 11.90 3.35 -11.80
C TYR A 26 12.06 4.40 -12.92
N PHE A 27 11.32 4.24 -14.01
CA PHE A 27 11.27 5.19 -15.13
C PHE A 27 10.40 6.44 -14.84
N ILE A 28 9.59 6.42 -13.77
CA ILE A 28 8.84 7.58 -13.27
C ILE A 28 9.62 8.22 -12.12
N SER A 29 9.63 9.55 -12.06
CA SER A 29 10.33 10.29 -11.00
C SER A 29 9.93 9.82 -9.60
N ALA A 30 10.92 9.55 -8.75
CA ALA A 30 10.69 9.24 -7.33
C ALA A 30 9.87 10.33 -6.61
N GLN A 31 10.02 11.58 -7.02
CA GLN A 31 9.28 12.70 -6.44
C GLN A 31 7.77 12.60 -6.73
N TYR A 32 7.38 12.06 -7.89
CA TYR A 32 5.96 11.84 -8.20
C TYR A 32 5.33 10.91 -7.16
N TRP A 33 5.97 9.77 -6.88
CA TRP A 33 5.46 8.81 -5.88
C TRP A 33 5.39 9.41 -4.48
N LYS A 34 6.45 10.12 -4.06
CA LYS A 34 6.50 10.79 -2.75
C LYS A 34 5.43 11.87 -2.60
N ASN A 35 5.20 12.68 -3.65
CA ASN A 35 4.18 13.73 -3.63
C ASN A 35 2.75 13.16 -3.53
N ASN A 36 2.52 11.95 -4.04
CA ASN A 36 1.21 11.28 -3.98
C ASN A 36 1.05 10.36 -2.77
N PHE A 37 2.07 10.23 -1.91
CA PHE A 37 2.07 9.26 -0.81
C PHE A 37 0.93 9.48 0.18
N GLU A 38 0.79 10.71 0.71
CA GLU A 38 -0.28 11.03 1.67
C GLU A 38 -1.68 10.86 1.07
N LEU A 39 -1.86 11.28 -0.18
CA LEU A 39 -3.12 11.09 -0.91
C LEU A 39 -3.47 9.61 -1.04
N VAL A 40 -2.53 8.78 -1.48
CA VAL A 40 -2.76 7.34 -1.66
C VAL A 40 -3.01 6.65 -0.32
N LYS A 41 -2.30 7.06 0.74
CA LYS A 41 -2.54 6.58 2.10
C LYS A 41 -3.97 6.86 2.56
N GLU A 42 -4.48 8.06 2.31
CA GLU A 42 -5.88 8.41 2.58
C GLU A 42 -6.83 7.53 1.76
N MET A 43 -6.57 7.35 0.46
CA MET A 43 -7.40 6.51 -0.41
C MET A 43 -7.41 5.04 0.03
N LEU A 44 -6.29 4.51 0.51
CA LEU A 44 -6.19 3.14 1.04
C LEU A 44 -7.10 2.95 2.27
N SER A 45 -7.24 3.98 3.10
CA SER A 45 -8.13 3.93 4.29
C SER A 45 -9.62 3.82 3.94
N GLN A 46 -9.99 4.21 2.72
CA GLN A 46 -11.37 4.21 2.22
C GLN A 46 -11.65 3.06 1.24
N ALA A 47 -10.61 2.34 0.80
CA ALA A 47 -10.72 1.30 -0.22
C ALA A 47 -10.88 -0.09 0.41
N GLU A 48 -11.57 -0.97 -0.31
CA GLU A 48 -11.59 -2.40 0.02
C GLU A 48 -10.23 -3.01 -0.39
N VAL A 49 -9.39 -3.28 0.62
CA VAL A 49 -8.03 -3.80 0.47
C VAL A 49 -7.89 -5.06 1.31
N TYR A 50 -7.26 -6.09 0.72
CA TYR A 50 -6.90 -7.31 1.41
C TYR A 50 -5.39 -7.39 1.59
N VAL A 51 -4.94 -7.80 2.76
CA VAL A 51 -3.53 -7.96 3.12
C VAL A 51 -3.22 -9.43 3.36
N TYR A 52 -2.01 -9.84 2.99
CA TYR A 52 -1.41 -11.09 3.43
C TYR A 52 -0.44 -10.81 4.57
N GLU A 53 -0.79 -11.31 5.75
CA GLU A 53 -0.03 -11.17 6.98
C GLU A 53 0.66 -12.49 7.34
N ASN A 54 1.91 -12.42 7.80
CA ASN A 54 2.61 -13.53 8.46
C ASN A 54 3.35 -13.00 9.69
N ASP A 55 3.21 -13.66 10.84
CA ASP A 55 3.83 -13.27 12.11
C ASP A 55 3.74 -11.76 12.40
N THR A 56 2.54 -11.17 12.32
CA THR A 56 2.24 -9.73 12.53
C THR A 56 2.77 -8.75 11.48
N ARG A 57 3.43 -9.25 10.43
CA ARG A 57 3.97 -8.43 9.34
C ARG A 57 3.17 -8.61 8.06
N ILE A 58 2.83 -7.50 7.40
CA ILE A 58 2.23 -7.51 6.08
C ILE A 58 3.33 -7.65 5.03
N TYR A 59 3.14 -8.59 4.11
CA TYR A 59 4.08 -8.83 3.01
C TYR A 59 3.55 -8.34 1.67
N ARG A 60 2.24 -8.40 1.48
CA ARG A 60 1.56 -8.08 0.22
C ARG A 60 0.17 -7.55 0.50
N PHE A 61 -0.32 -6.71 -0.39
CA PHE A 61 -1.72 -6.26 -0.39
C PHE A 61 -2.28 -6.30 -1.81
N LYS A 62 -3.60 -6.40 -1.91
CA LYS A 62 -4.35 -6.29 -3.16
C LYS A 62 -5.54 -5.36 -2.92
N ARG A 63 -5.60 -4.29 -3.71
CA ARG A 63 -6.79 -3.43 -3.77
C ARG A 63 -7.82 -4.06 -4.71
N ARG A 64 -9.08 -4.06 -4.31
CA ARG A 64 -10.19 -4.44 -5.19
C ARG A 64 -10.57 -3.25 -6.06
N ILE A 65 -10.71 -3.50 -7.37
CA ILE A 65 -11.13 -2.51 -8.37
C ILE A 65 -12.39 -3.10 -9.03
N TYR A 66 -13.46 -2.30 -9.12
CA TYR A 66 -14.73 -2.66 -9.76
C TYR A 66 -14.71 -2.31 -11.24
#